data_AF-A0A968XEU9-F1
#
_entry.id   AF-A0A968XEU9-F1
#
_cell.length_a   1.000
_cell.length_b   1.000
_cell.length_c   1.000
_cell.angle_alpha   90.00
_cell.angle_beta   90.00
_cell.angle_gamma   90.00
#
_symmetry.space_group_name_H-M   'P 1'
#
loop_
_entity.id
_entity.type
_entity.pdbx_description
1 polymer ?
#
loop_
_entity_poly.entity_id
_entity_poly.type
_entity_poly.pdbx_seq_one_letter_code
_entity_poly.pdbx_strand_id
1 'polypeptide(L)'
;MEQNLTVEKPTEIDSNDPASKEFRRLKREVGLLRIAVEKLADEPASIVIPDYTETLEGISEQMQATADQLAKWAEKPALRLTEQALSEAIAKAGNDARADDHAALAKATSTMRETERRIADVVASARTADQQRTWIWRAGLMGAAIGAFAAFALPFIAISIAPTSWHWPENRATSILGGDMWFAGERLQARADQDRWVMRSDFERMTDGSRERLARCLRAAAKAQRPTKCEITLKAPQPEAR
;
A
#
# COMPACT_ATOMS: atom_id res chain seq x y z
N MET A 1 75.43 -95.51 101.34
CA MET A 1 75.15 -94.60 102.46
C MET A 1 73.87 -93.87 102.09
N GLU A 2 72.72 -94.31 102.57
CA GLU A 2 72.13 -93.90 103.87
C GLU A 2 72.12 -92.38 104.05
N GLN A 3 70.90 -91.85 104.23
CA GLN A 3 70.46 -90.73 105.10
C GLN A 3 69.36 -89.94 104.38
N ASN A 4 68.08 -90.16 104.67
CA ASN A 4 67.32 -89.87 105.90
C ASN A 4 67.11 -88.36 106.14
N LEU A 5 65.82 -88.03 106.29
CA LEU A 5 65.24 -86.88 106.98
C LEU A 5 65.65 -85.48 106.48
N THR A 6 64.67 -84.69 106.01
CA THR A 6 63.85 -83.87 106.92
C THR A 6 62.66 -83.27 106.19
N VAL A 7 61.50 -83.49 106.79
CA VAL A 7 60.28 -82.72 106.56
C VAL A 7 60.56 -81.28 107.00
N GLU A 8 60.46 -80.33 106.07
CA GLU A 8 60.37 -78.91 106.39
C GLU A 8 59.01 -78.38 105.92
N LYS A 9 58.22 -77.94 106.88
CA LYS A 9 57.01 -77.10 106.74
C LYS A 9 57.39 -75.75 107.37
N PRO A 10 56.81 -74.58 107.01
CA PRO A 10 55.95 -74.17 105.88
C PRO A 10 56.44 -72.90 105.14
N THR A 11 55.82 -72.55 104.01
CA THR A 11 55.47 -71.13 103.76
C THR A 11 54.10 -71.07 103.09
N GLU A 12 53.16 -70.49 103.83
CA GLU A 12 51.83 -70.09 103.41
C GLU A 12 51.93 -69.14 102.22
N ILE A 13 51.38 -69.52 101.06
CA ILE A 13 51.27 -68.62 99.92
C ILE A 13 50.13 -67.65 100.26
N ASP A 14 50.51 -66.44 100.66
CA ASP A 14 49.61 -65.31 100.89
C ASP A 14 48.68 -65.13 99.68
N SER A 15 47.39 -64.97 99.99
CA SER A 15 46.25 -64.72 99.09
C SER A 15 46.38 -63.50 98.15
N ASN A 16 47.52 -62.81 98.20
CA ASN A 16 47.86 -61.64 97.41
C ASN A 16 48.98 -61.89 96.36
N ASP A 17 49.43 -63.14 96.16
CA ASP A 17 50.37 -63.51 95.10
C ASP A 17 49.82 -63.17 93.69
N PRO A 18 50.55 -62.43 92.83
CA PRO A 18 50.09 -62.01 91.50
C PRO A 18 49.56 -63.14 90.60
N ALA A 19 50.10 -64.36 90.68
CA ALA A 19 49.62 -65.49 89.87
C ALA A 19 48.17 -65.89 90.23
N SER A 20 47.78 -65.77 91.51
CA SER A 20 46.44 -66.10 91.98
C SER A 20 45.37 -65.06 91.60
N LYS A 21 45.77 -63.83 91.24
CA LYS A 21 44.86 -62.81 90.67
C LYS A 21 44.55 -63.11 89.20
N GLU A 22 45.56 -63.49 88.42
CA GLU A 22 45.38 -63.82 87.00
C GLU A 22 44.50 -65.07 86.80
N PHE A 23 44.67 -66.10 87.63
CA PHE A 23 43.79 -67.28 87.59
C PHE A 23 42.32 -66.96 87.90
N ARG A 24 42.05 -66.01 88.80
CA ARG A 24 40.68 -65.55 89.10
C ARG A 24 40.07 -64.74 87.97
N ARG A 25 40.89 -64.02 87.21
CA ARG A 25 40.45 -63.29 86.02
C ARG A 25 40.11 -64.26 84.88
N LEU A 26 41.00 -65.22 84.60
CA LEU A 26 40.76 -66.26 83.59
C LEU A 26 39.51 -67.09 83.91
N LYS A 27 39.32 -67.48 85.17
CA LYS A 27 38.13 -68.26 85.60
C LYS A 27 36.82 -67.49 85.40
N ARG A 28 36.83 -66.16 85.53
CA ARG A 28 35.67 -65.32 85.23
C ARG A 28 35.41 -65.21 83.74
N GLU A 29 36.44 -65.01 82.92
CA GLU A 29 36.29 -64.91 81.47
C GLU A 29 35.79 -66.23 80.86
N VAL A 30 36.31 -67.38 81.31
CA VAL A 30 35.84 -68.71 80.86
C VAL A 30 34.41 -69.00 81.33
N GLY A 31 34.03 -68.53 82.52
CA GLY A 31 32.66 -68.63 83.01
C GLY A 31 31.66 -67.86 82.14
N LEU A 32 32.02 -66.65 81.70
CA LEU A 32 31.18 -65.83 80.81
C LEU A 32 31.04 -66.45 79.41
N LEU A 33 32.13 -66.97 78.85
CA LEU A 33 32.08 -67.68 77.56
C LEU A 33 31.19 -68.92 77.61
N ARG A 34 31.25 -69.69 78.70
CA ARG A 34 30.40 -70.87 78.87
C ARG A 34 28.92 -70.52 78.93
N ILE A 35 28.55 -69.46 79.66
CA ILE A 35 27.15 -68.99 79.72
C ILE A 35 26.69 -68.50 78.35
N ALA A 36 27.53 -67.79 77.60
CA ALA A 36 27.18 -67.33 76.25
C ALA A 36 26.98 -68.49 75.27
N VAL A 37 27.80 -69.53 75.35
CA VAL A 37 27.67 -70.74 74.53
C VAL A 37 26.44 -71.56 74.94
N GLU A 38 26.16 -71.70 76.24
CA GLU A 38 24.96 -72.39 76.73
C GLU A 38 23.68 -71.62 76.31
N LYS A 39 23.69 -70.28 76.34
CA LYS A 39 22.60 -69.42 75.84
C LYS A 39 22.38 -69.55 74.33
N LEU A 40 23.45 -69.61 73.54
CA LEU A 40 23.36 -69.71 72.07
C LEU A 40 22.98 -71.12 71.60
N ALA A 41 23.32 -72.15 72.39
CA ALA A 41 22.97 -73.54 72.10
C ALA A 41 21.51 -73.90 72.44
N ASP A 42 20.85 -73.10 73.29
CA ASP A 42 19.43 -73.26 73.66
C ASP A 42 18.48 -72.64 72.60
N GLU A 43 18.98 -71.67 71.81
CA GLU A 43 18.18 -70.92 70.84
C GLU A 43 17.79 -71.68 69.54
N PRO A 44 18.59 -72.61 68.97
CA PRO A 44 18.19 -73.33 67.77
C PRO A 44 17.29 -74.55 68.01
N ALA A 45 17.01 -74.95 69.26
CA ALA A 45 16.20 -76.13 69.56
C ALA A 45 14.68 -75.91 69.42
N SER A 46 14.21 -74.66 69.24
CA SER A 46 12.77 -74.33 69.19
C SER A 46 12.29 -73.65 67.90
N ILE A 47 13.07 -73.67 66.82
CA ILE A 47 12.62 -73.07 65.54
C ILE A 47 11.65 -74.04 64.85
N VAL A 48 10.37 -73.95 65.24
CA VAL A 48 9.25 -74.53 64.48
C VAL A 48 9.04 -73.67 63.25
N ILE A 49 9.34 -74.18 62.06
CA ILE A 49 9.02 -73.51 60.79
C ILE A 49 7.49 -73.49 60.66
N PRO A 50 6.84 -72.31 60.63
CA PRO A 50 5.39 -72.23 60.49
C PRO A 50 4.99 -72.69 59.08
N ASP A 51 3.90 -73.45 58.98
CA ASP A 51 3.37 -73.86 57.68
C ASP A 51 2.61 -72.70 57.03
N TYR A 52 3.22 -72.10 55.99
CA TYR A 52 2.67 -70.96 55.25
C TYR A 52 1.87 -71.39 54.00
N THR A 53 1.60 -72.68 53.82
CA THR A 53 0.86 -73.18 52.65
C THR A 53 -0.52 -72.54 52.52
N GLU A 54 -1.28 -72.44 53.61
CA GLU A 54 -2.61 -71.79 53.62
C GLU A 54 -2.52 -70.29 53.28
N THR A 55 -1.49 -69.60 53.76
CA THR A 55 -1.29 -68.17 53.48
C THR A 55 -0.84 -67.93 52.03
N LEU A 56 -0.01 -68.81 51.48
CA LEU A 56 0.41 -68.76 50.08
C LEU A 56 -0.74 -69.11 49.13
N GLU A 57 -1.60 -70.04 49.53
CA GLU A 57 -2.82 -70.39 48.78
C GLU A 57 -3.77 -69.19 48.72
N GLY A 58 -4.03 -68.52 49.84
CA GLY A 58 -4.82 -67.29 49.88
C GLY A 58 -4.25 -66.13 49.04
N ILE A 59 -2.91 -65.96 49.02
CA ILE A 59 -2.25 -64.98 48.15
C ILE A 59 -2.44 -65.35 46.68
N SER A 60 -2.34 -66.64 46.34
CA SER A 60 -2.49 -67.13 44.98
C SER A 60 -3.92 -66.93 44.45
N GLU A 61 -4.94 -67.19 45.28
CA GLU A 61 -6.34 -66.94 44.94
C GLU A 61 -6.60 -65.45 44.74
N GLN A 62 -6.02 -64.59 45.59
CA GLN A 62 -6.20 -63.14 45.47
C GLN A 62 -5.52 -62.57 44.23
N MET A 63 -4.36 -63.11 43.84
CA MET A 63 -3.70 -62.79 42.57
C MET A 63 -4.54 -63.23 41.37
N GLN A 64 -5.13 -64.42 41.41
CA GLN A 64 -6.01 -64.91 40.35
C GLN A 64 -7.27 -64.05 40.22
N ALA A 65 -7.94 -63.73 41.34
CA ALA A 65 -9.10 -62.84 41.34
C ALA A 65 -8.79 -61.45 40.77
N THR A 66 -7.59 -60.94 41.04
CA THR A 66 -7.11 -59.66 40.50
C THR A 66 -6.81 -59.78 39.00
N ALA A 67 -6.22 -60.89 38.55
CA ALA A 67 -5.97 -61.15 37.14
C ALA A 67 -7.29 -61.27 36.35
N ASP A 68 -8.30 -61.94 36.89
CA ASP A 68 -9.64 -62.07 36.29
C ASP A 68 -10.35 -60.72 36.21
N GLN A 69 -10.23 -59.88 37.24
CA GLN A 69 -10.74 -58.51 37.22
C GLN A 69 -10.06 -57.70 36.12
N LEU A 70 -8.73 -57.78 36.01
CA LEU A 70 -7.97 -57.06 35.00
C LEU A 70 -8.31 -57.53 33.58
N ALA A 71 -8.51 -58.84 33.38
CA ALA A 71 -8.97 -59.40 32.11
C ALA A 71 -10.36 -58.89 31.74
N LYS A 72 -11.31 -58.88 32.68
CA LYS A 72 -12.66 -58.29 32.48
C LYS A 72 -12.61 -56.79 32.19
N TRP A 73 -11.65 -56.07 32.72
CA TRP A 73 -11.46 -54.65 32.43
C TRP A 73 -10.87 -54.46 31.04
N ALA A 74 -9.87 -55.27 30.67
CA ALA A 74 -9.25 -55.27 29.34
C ALA A 74 -10.26 -55.55 28.20
N GLU A 75 -11.31 -56.33 28.47
CA GLU A 75 -12.41 -56.56 27.52
C GLU A 75 -13.36 -55.36 27.36
N LYS A 76 -13.33 -54.37 28.27
CA LYS A 76 -14.24 -53.21 28.17
C LYS A 76 -13.83 -52.30 26.99
N PRO A 77 -14.79 -51.89 26.16
CA PRO A 77 -14.53 -51.08 24.96
C PRO A 77 -13.92 -49.69 25.28
N ALA A 78 -14.03 -49.22 26.52
CA ALA A 78 -13.39 -47.98 26.98
C ALA A 78 -11.85 -48.03 26.91
N LEU A 79 -11.22 -49.22 27.01
CA LEU A 79 -9.77 -49.39 26.85
C LEU A 79 -9.34 -49.63 25.38
N ARG A 80 -10.30 -49.84 24.46
CA ARG A 80 -10.04 -49.94 23.02
C ARG A 80 -10.02 -48.58 22.33
N LEU A 81 -10.46 -47.52 23.01
CA LEU A 81 -10.11 -46.15 22.66
C LEU A 81 -8.63 -45.94 23.00
N THR A 82 -7.76 -46.36 22.09
CA THR A 82 -6.35 -46.02 22.17
C THR A 82 -6.20 -44.51 22.19
N GLU A 83 -5.23 -43.99 22.94
CA GLU A 83 -4.89 -42.56 22.96
C GLU A 83 -4.73 -42.00 21.53
N GLN A 84 -4.22 -42.83 20.63
CA GLN A 84 -4.12 -42.57 19.19
C GLN A 84 -5.49 -42.35 18.53
N ALA A 85 -6.45 -43.26 18.71
CA ALA A 85 -7.79 -43.12 18.13
C ALA A 85 -8.55 -41.89 18.66
N LEU A 86 -8.35 -41.55 19.94
CA LEU A 86 -8.91 -40.32 20.52
C LEU A 86 -8.25 -39.07 19.93
N SER A 87 -6.92 -39.09 19.76
CA SER A 87 -6.17 -37.98 19.15
C SER A 87 -6.57 -37.76 17.68
N GLU A 88 -6.79 -38.84 16.92
CA GLU A 88 -7.26 -38.78 15.53
C GLU A 88 -8.69 -38.26 15.46
N ALA A 89 -9.58 -38.69 16.36
CA ALA A 89 -10.95 -38.18 16.43
C ALA A 89 -10.98 -36.67 16.78
N ILE A 90 -10.13 -36.22 17.71
CA ILE A 90 -9.99 -34.81 18.07
C ILE A 90 -9.41 -34.01 16.90
N ALA A 91 -8.37 -34.52 16.23
CA ALA A 91 -7.78 -33.87 15.07
C ALA A 91 -8.78 -33.76 13.92
N LYS A 92 -9.56 -34.82 13.66
CA LYS A 92 -10.61 -34.83 12.64
C LYS A 92 -11.74 -33.86 12.99
N ALA A 93 -12.27 -33.89 14.21
CA ALA A 93 -13.29 -32.96 14.66
C ALA A 93 -12.78 -31.50 14.64
N GLY A 94 -11.51 -31.28 14.99
CA GLY A 94 -10.87 -29.97 14.92
C GLY A 94 -10.68 -29.46 13.49
N ASN A 95 -10.32 -30.35 12.56
CA ASN A 95 -10.19 -30.02 11.14
C ASN A 95 -11.56 -29.76 10.50
N ASP A 96 -12.57 -30.58 10.79
CA ASP A 96 -13.94 -30.40 10.29
C ASP A 96 -14.54 -29.09 10.83
N ALA A 97 -14.36 -28.79 12.12
CA ALA A 97 -14.83 -27.53 12.70
C ALA A 97 -14.14 -26.30 12.09
N ARG A 98 -12.86 -26.40 11.74
CA ARG A 98 -12.11 -25.30 11.09
C ARG A 98 -12.29 -25.23 9.58
N ALA A 99 -12.79 -26.28 8.93
CA ALA A 99 -12.93 -26.31 7.47
C ALA A 99 -13.87 -25.20 6.97
N ASP A 100 -15.01 -25.04 7.65
CA ASP A 100 -15.99 -24.00 7.33
C ASP A 100 -15.42 -22.59 7.60
N ASP A 101 -14.70 -22.41 8.71
CA ASP A 101 -14.01 -21.17 9.03
C ASP A 101 -12.94 -20.82 7.99
N HIS A 102 -12.14 -21.80 7.56
CA HIS A 102 -11.13 -21.62 6.52
C HIS A 102 -11.77 -21.27 5.17
N ALA A 103 -12.89 -21.91 4.81
CA ALA A 103 -13.63 -21.58 3.60
C ALA A 103 -14.23 -20.16 3.67
N ALA A 104 -14.78 -19.77 4.82
CA ALA A 104 -15.31 -18.43 5.05
C ALA A 104 -14.20 -17.36 4.98
N LEU A 105 -13.06 -17.61 5.61
CA LEU A 105 -11.88 -16.72 5.56
C LEU A 105 -11.30 -16.63 4.14
N ALA A 106 -11.21 -17.74 3.40
CA ALA A 106 -10.77 -17.74 2.02
C ALA A 106 -11.71 -16.92 1.12
N LYS A 107 -13.03 -17.03 1.33
CA LYS A 107 -14.04 -16.24 0.63
C LYS A 107 -14.03 -14.77 1.03
N ALA A 108 -13.81 -14.46 2.31
CA ALA A 108 -13.69 -13.08 2.78
C ALA A 108 -12.44 -12.41 2.20
N THR A 109 -11.30 -13.09 2.21
CA THR A 109 -10.05 -12.58 1.62
C THR A 109 -10.11 -12.46 0.11
N SER A 110 -10.80 -13.36 -0.60
CA SER A 110 -11.01 -13.23 -2.05
C SER A 110 -11.91 -12.04 -2.38
N THR A 111 -13.03 -11.88 -1.65
CA THR A 111 -13.94 -10.73 -1.79
C THR A 111 -13.20 -9.42 -1.50
N MET A 112 -12.40 -9.36 -0.42
CA MET A 112 -11.61 -8.19 -0.08
C MET A 112 -10.64 -7.81 -1.21
N ARG A 113 -9.88 -8.78 -1.74
CA ARG A 113 -8.97 -8.55 -2.88
C ARG A 113 -9.70 -8.10 -4.14
N GLU A 114 -10.89 -8.63 -4.41
CA GLU A 114 -11.70 -8.18 -5.54
C GLU A 114 -12.17 -6.73 -5.33
N THR A 115 -12.65 -6.38 -4.15
CA THR A 115 -13.05 -5.00 -3.84
C THR A 115 -11.88 -4.03 -3.90
N GLU A 116 -10.70 -4.42 -3.42
CA GLU A 116 -9.48 -3.61 -3.53
C GLU A 116 -9.10 -3.36 -4.98
N ARG A 117 -9.14 -4.39 -5.84
CA ARG A 117 -8.92 -4.22 -7.29
C ARG A 117 -9.94 -3.30 -7.93
N ARG A 118 -11.23 -3.46 -7.61
CA ARG A 118 -12.29 -2.57 -8.14
C ARG A 118 -12.07 -1.12 -7.72
N ILE A 119 -11.70 -0.88 -6.46
CA ILE A 119 -11.37 0.47 -5.97
C ILE A 119 -10.13 1.01 -6.69
N ALA A 120 -9.07 0.20 -6.83
CA ALA A 120 -7.86 0.59 -7.53
C ALA A 120 -8.15 0.93 -9.01
N ASP A 121 -8.97 0.15 -9.70
CA ASP A 121 -9.38 0.40 -11.08
C ASP A 121 -10.23 1.67 -11.21
N VAL A 122 -11.17 1.90 -10.30
CA VAL A 122 -11.97 3.14 -10.26
C VAL A 122 -11.10 4.35 -9.97
N VAL A 123 -10.15 4.25 -9.05
CA VAL A 123 -9.21 5.35 -8.75
C VAL A 123 -8.27 5.60 -9.94
N ALA A 124 -7.74 4.54 -10.55
CA ALA A 124 -6.88 4.65 -11.73
C ALA A 124 -7.64 5.28 -12.91
N SER A 125 -8.86 4.85 -13.18
CA SER A 125 -9.73 5.43 -14.21
C SER A 125 -10.13 6.86 -13.91
N ALA A 126 -10.43 7.21 -12.65
CA ALA A 126 -10.72 8.59 -12.27
C ALA A 126 -9.49 9.49 -12.47
N ARG A 127 -8.30 9.00 -12.11
CA ARG A 127 -7.04 9.73 -12.29
C ARG A 127 -6.70 9.93 -13.76
N THR A 128 -6.89 8.91 -14.62
CA THR A 128 -6.67 9.05 -16.06
C THR A 128 -7.71 9.94 -16.71
N ALA A 129 -8.97 9.89 -16.28
CA ALA A 129 -10.03 10.76 -16.77
C ALA A 129 -9.75 12.25 -16.48
N ASP A 130 -9.26 12.59 -15.28
CA ASP A 130 -8.91 13.97 -14.92
C ASP A 130 -7.71 14.50 -15.75
N GLN A 131 -6.70 13.64 -15.95
CA GLN A 131 -5.57 13.98 -16.82
C GLN A 131 -5.98 14.17 -18.28
N GLN A 132 -6.82 13.27 -18.82
CA GLN A 132 -7.36 13.39 -20.17
C GLN A 132 -8.21 14.65 -20.32
N ARG A 133 -9.08 14.96 -19.34
CA ARG A 133 -9.92 16.16 -19.36
C ARG A 133 -9.06 17.42 -19.38
N THR A 134 -8.00 17.47 -18.56
CA THR A 134 -7.05 18.58 -18.56
C THR A 134 -6.34 18.73 -19.90
N TRP A 135 -5.92 17.61 -20.51
CA TRP A 135 -5.27 17.63 -21.82
C TRP A 135 -6.21 18.11 -22.94
N ILE A 136 -7.46 17.60 -22.97
CA ILE A 136 -8.49 18.05 -23.93
C ILE A 136 -8.77 19.54 -23.77
N TRP A 137 -8.91 20.03 -22.53
CA TRP A 137 -9.10 21.46 -22.28
C TRP A 137 -7.91 22.29 -22.78
N ARG A 138 -6.68 21.86 -22.51
CA ARG A 138 -5.47 22.54 -22.99
C ARG A 138 -5.37 22.54 -24.51
N ALA A 139 -5.63 21.40 -25.15
CA ALA A 139 -5.65 21.28 -26.61
C ALA A 139 -6.75 22.16 -27.23
N GLY A 140 -7.95 22.17 -26.62
CA GLY A 140 -9.06 23.03 -27.04
C GLY A 140 -8.73 24.52 -26.90
N LEU A 141 -8.14 24.93 -25.77
CA LEU A 141 -7.75 26.32 -25.52
C LEU A 141 -6.64 26.77 -26.48
N MET A 142 -5.63 25.92 -26.70
CA MET A 142 -4.57 26.18 -27.67
C MET A 142 -5.14 26.30 -29.10
N GLY A 143 -6.01 25.37 -29.51
CA GLY A 143 -6.66 25.41 -30.82
C GLY A 143 -7.52 26.67 -31.00
N ALA A 144 -8.29 27.05 -29.97
CA ALA A 144 -9.08 28.28 -29.99
C ALA A 144 -8.19 29.53 -30.07
N ALA A 145 -7.09 29.58 -29.33
CA ALA A 145 -6.14 30.70 -29.37
C ALA A 145 -5.48 30.83 -30.75
N ILE A 146 -5.01 29.72 -31.34
CA ILE A 146 -4.44 29.69 -32.69
C ILE A 146 -5.48 30.09 -33.73
N GLY A 147 -6.70 29.55 -33.63
CA GLY A 147 -7.80 29.88 -34.55
C GLY A 147 -8.19 31.35 -34.49
N ALA A 148 -8.31 31.92 -33.28
CA ALA A 148 -8.56 33.35 -33.10
C ALA A 148 -7.41 34.19 -33.68
N PHE A 149 -6.16 33.85 -33.36
CA PHE A 149 -5.00 34.55 -33.92
C PHE A 149 -4.99 34.51 -35.45
N ALA A 150 -5.22 33.36 -36.05
CA ALA A 150 -5.31 33.22 -37.50
C ALA A 150 -6.46 34.08 -38.09
N ALA A 151 -7.64 34.06 -37.47
CA ALA A 151 -8.79 34.85 -37.93
C ALA A 151 -8.51 36.37 -37.94
N PHE A 152 -7.76 36.88 -36.95
CA PHE A 152 -7.43 38.32 -36.88
C PHE A 152 -6.17 38.69 -37.67
N ALA A 153 -5.14 37.84 -37.67
CA ALA A 153 -3.85 38.14 -38.29
C ALA A 153 -3.85 37.90 -39.82
N LEU A 154 -4.51 36.83 -40.30
CA LEU A 154 -4.50 36.50 -41.73
C LEU A 154 -5.08 37.62 -42.63
N PRO A 155 -6.17 38.31 -42.28
CA PRO A 155 -6.68 39.42 -43.10
C PRO A 155 -5.69 40.59 -43.19
N PHE A 156 -4.90 40.83 -42.15
CA PHE A 156 -3.91 41.90 -42.12
C PHE A 156 -2.68 41.55 -42.95
N ILE A 157 -2.16 40.32 -42.79
CA ILE A 157 -1.04 39.80 -43.58
C ILE A 157 -1.43 39.72 -45.06
N ALA A 158 -2.64 39.28 -45.37
CA ALA A 158 -3.15 39.21 -46.74
C ALA A 158 -3.18 40.60 -47.41
N ILE A 159 -3.54 41.68 -46.69
CA ILE A 159 -3.47 43.04 -47.24
C ILE A 159 -2.04 43.45 -47.55
N SER A 160 -1.07 43.06 -46.72
CA SER A 160 0.33 43.48 -46.89
C SER A 160 1.07 42.77 -48.04
N ILE A 161 0.65 41.55 -48.39
CA ILE A 161 1.32 40.71 -49.40
C ILE A 161 0.56 40.73 -50.74
N ALA A 162 -0.73 41.10 -50.74
CA ALA A 162 -1.53 41.10 -51.95
C ALA A 162 -0.96 42.07 -53.00
N PRO A 163 -0.87 41.66 -54.28
CA PRO A 163 -0.46 42.54 -55.35
C PRO A 163 -1.46 43.69 -55.50
N THR A 164 -0.94 44.90 -55.76
CA THR A 164 -1.71 46.14 -55.91
C THR A 164 -2.78 46.06 -57.00
N SER A 165 -2.66 45.14 -57.97
CA SER A 165 -3.67 44.93 -59.01
C SER A 165 -5.02 44.42 -58.49
N TRP A 166 -5.08 43.84 -57.29
CA TRP A 166 -6.32 43.25 -56.75
C TRP A 166 -7.26 44.31 -56.14
N HIS A 167 -6.75 45.49 -55.76
CA HIS A 167 -7.55 46.57 -55.14
C HIS A 167 -8.37 46.10 -53.91
N TRP A 168 -7.81 45.18 -53.12
CA TRP A 168 -8.43 44.68 -51.88
C TRP A 168 -8.84 45.78 -50.88
N PRO A 169 -7.99 46.77 -50.56
CA PRO A 169 -8.36 47.80 -49.59
C PRO A 169 -9.49 48.70 -50.13
N GLU A 170 -9.49 49.01 -51.42
CA GLU A 170 -10.53 49.79 -52.07
C GLU A 170 -11.87 49.02 -52.07
N ASN A 171 -11.87 47.75 -52.46
CA ASN A 171 -13.07 46.89 -52.44
C ASN A 171 -13.60 46.64 -51.02
N ARG A 172 -12.71 46.57 -50.02
CA ARG A 172 -13.13 46.48 -48.63
C ARG A 172 -13.74 47.81 -48.16
N ALA A 173 -13.14 48.94 -48.52
CA ALA A 173 -13.68 50.25 -48.20
C ALA A 173 -15.06 50.45 -48.83
N THR A 174 -15.29 50.07 -50.09
CA THR A 174 -16.63 50.14 -50.71
C THR A 174 -17.64 49.25 -50.00
N SER A 175 -17.26 48.02 -49.65
CA SER A 175 -18.13 47.10 -48.92
C SER A 175 -18.52 47.62 -47.53
N ILE A 176 -17.57 48.16 -46.76
CA ILE A 176 -17.84 48.74 -45.43
C ILE A 176 -18.64 50.03 -45.55
N LEU A 177 -18.32 50.86 -46.55
CA LEU A 177 -18.96 52.15 -46.70
C LEU A 177 -20.35 52.04 -47.34
N GLY A 178 -20.63 50.96 -48.07
CA GLY A 178 -21.91 50.71 -48.73
C GLY A 178 -22.11 51.64 -49.92
N GLY A 179 -21.76 51.16 -51.11
CA GLY A 179 -21.88 51.90 -52.36
C GLY A 179 -20.84 51.48 -53.39
N ASP A 180 -20.78 52.21 -54.50
CA ASP A 180 -19.71 52.03 -55.49
C ASP A 180 -18.38 52.68 -55.03
N MET A 181 -17.32 52.45 -55.81
CA MET A 181 -15.98 52.96 -55.52
C MET A 181 -15.88 54.49 -55.57
N TRP A 182 -16.71 55.13 -56.38
CA TRP A 182 -16.75 56.57 -56.48
C TRP A 182 -17.35 57.18 -55.21
N PHE A 183 -18.55 56.72 -54.82
CA PHE A 183 -19.24 57.15 -53.60
C PHE A 183 -18.38 56.96 -52.34
N ALA A 184 -17.70 55.81 -52.22
CA ALA A 184 -16.77 55.55 -51.13
C ALA A 184 -15.62 56.58 -51.11
N GLY A 185 -15.08 56.91 -52.28
CA GLY A 185 -14.05 57.94 -52.45
C GLY A 185 -14.53 59.33 -52.05
N GLU A 186 -15.69 59.76 -52.53
CA GLU A 186 -16.28 61.06 -52.18
C GLU A 186 -16.50 61.17 -50.66
N ARG A 187 -17.04 60.11 -50.05
CA ARG A 187 -17.31 60.09 -48.61
C ARG A 187 -16.03 60.15 -47.78
N LEU A 188 -14.97 59.45 -48.19
CA LEU A 188 -13.68 59.51 -47.51
C LEU A 188 -13.03 60.88 -47.67
N GLN A 189 -13.08 61.48 -48.87
CA GLN A 189 -12.52 62.80 -49.13
C GLN A 189 -13.24 63.90 -48.34
N ALA A 190 -14.58 63.89 -48.35
CA ALA A 190 -15.41 64.82 -47.58
C ALA A 190 -15.16 64.69 -46.06
N ARG A 191 -15.00 63.46 -45.55
CA ARG A 191 -14.71 63.22 -44.13
C ARG A 191 -13.28 63.59 -43.73
N ALA A 192 -12.31 63.48 -44.63
CA ALA A 192 -10.92 63.83 -44.34
C ALA A 192 -10.71 65.35 -44.26
N ASP A 193 -11.31 66.10 -45.18
CA ASP A 193 -11.24 67.56 -45.22
C ASP A 193 -12.40 68.13 -46.05
N GLN A 194 -13.39 68.68 -45.34
CA GLN A 194 -14.61 69.19 -45.97
C GLN A 194 -14.33 70.40 -46.88
N ASP A 195 -13.43 71.29 -46.49
CA ASP A 195 -13.14 72.51 -47.26
C ASP A 195 -12.42 72.17 -48.56
N ARG A 196 -11.44 71.25 -48.51
CA ARG A 196 -10.77 70.74 -49.71
C ARG A 196 -11.71 69.93 -50.61
N TRP A 197 -12.66 69.21 -50.03
CA TRP A 197 -13.68 68.51 -50.79
C TRP A 197 -14.61 69.47 -51.53
N VAL A 198 -15.12 70.51 -50.86
CA VAL A 198 -15.97 71.54 -51.50
C VAL A 198 -15.22 72.22 -52.65
N MET A 199 -13.95 72.58 -52.44
CA MET A 199 -13.10 73.15 -53.50
C MET A 199 -12.96 72.21 -54.71
N ARG A 200 -12.92 70.89 -54.50
CA ARG A 200 -12.82 69.90 -55.58
C ARG A 200 -14.16 69.66 -56.28
N SER A 201 -15.25 69.55 -55.53
CA SER A 201 -16.59 69.31 -56.07
C SER A 201 -17.15 70.52 -56.82
N ASP A 202 -16.64 71.74 -56.58
CA ASP A 202 -16.96 72.92 -57.39
C ASP A 202 -16.61 72.75 -58.88
N PHE A 203 -15.68 71.84 -59.23
CA PHE A 203 -15.42 71.50 -60.63
C PHE A 203 -16.66 70.92 -61.33
N GLU A 204 -17.49 70.18 -60.61
CA GLU A 204 -18.74 69.62 -61.16
C GLU A 204 -19.75 70.72 -61.48
N ARG A 205 -19.71 71.84 -60.76
CA ARG A 205 -20.57 73.01 -60.98
C ARG A 205 -20.18 73.82 -62.22
N MET A 206 -19.00 73.58 -62.80
CA MET A 206 -18.59 74.23 -64.05
C MET A 206 -19.48 73.77 -65.22
N THR A 207 -19.91 74.72 -66.05
CA THR A 207 -20.55 74.39 -67.33
C THR A 207 -19.57 73.71 -68.28
N ASP A 208 -20.04 72.91 -69.22
CA ASP A 208 -19.17 72.19 -70.17
C ASP A 208 -18.25 73.16 -70.93
N GLY A 209 -18.79 74.30 -71.37
CA GLY A 209 -18.01 75.36 -72.00
C GLY A 209 -16.93 75.98 -71.09
N SER A 210 -17.17 76.08 -69.78
CA SER A 210 -16.15 76.52 -68.82
C SER A 210 -15.09 75.45 -68.56
N ARG A 211 -15.45 74.17 -68.52
CA ARG A 211 -14.49 73.05 -68.37
C ARG A 211 -13.51 73.00 -69.53
N GLU A 212 -14.00 73.18 -70.76
CA GLU A 212 -13.13 73.26 -71.94
C GLU A 212 -12.20 74.47 -71.93
N ARG A 213 -12.72 75.66 -71.54
CA ARG A 213 -11.90 76.88 -71.40
C ARG A 213 -10.80 76.68 -70.38
N LEU A 214 -11.12 76.11 -69.21
CA LEU A 214 -10.14 75.78 -68.19
C LEU A 214 -9.08 74.80 -68.71
N ALA A 215 -9.48 73.74 -69.43
CA ALA A 215 -8.52 72.79 -70.02
C ALA A 215 -7.60 73.42 -71.07
N ARG A 216 -8.07 74.41 -71.85
CA ARG A 216 -7.22 75.18 -72.78
C ARG A 216 -6.28 76.12 -72.03
N CYS A 217 -6.79 76.79 -71.01
CA CYS A 217 -6.03 77.65 -70.12
C CYS A 217 -4.89 76.91 -69.40
N LEU A 218 -5.17 75.75 -68.81
CA LEU A 218 -4.16 74.92 -68.15
C LEU A 218 -3.08 74.48 -69.13
N ARG A 219 -3.45 74.11 -70.36
CA ARG A 219 -2.49 73.78 -71.43
C ARG A 219 -1.64 75.00 -71.83
N ALA A 220 -2.23 76.19 -71.92
CA ALA A 220 -1.51 77.42 -72.24
C ALA A 220 -0.55 77.82 -71.10
N ALA A 221 -1.01 77.75 -69.85
CA ALA A 221 -0.20 78.02 -68.67
C ALA A 221 0.97 77.02 -68.53
N ALA A 222 0.73 75.74 -68.78
CA ALA A 222 1.77 74.71 -68.78
C ALA A 222 2.83 74.96 -69.88
N LYS A 223 2.40 75.38 -71.08
CA LYS A 223 3.31 75.75 -72.18
C LYS A 223 4.11 77.03 -71.89
N ALA A 224 3.46 78.03 -71.29
CA ALA A 224 4.09 79.31 -70.99
C ALA A 224 4.90 79.30 -69.68
N GLN A 225 4.74 78.27 -68.84
CA GLN A 225 5.28 78.16 -67.49
C GLN A 225 5.06 79.43 -66.64
N ARG A 226 3.93 80.11 -66.86
CA ARG A 226 3.59 81.39 -66.21
C ARG A 226 2.13 81.40 -65.74
N PRO A 227 1.84 82.09 -64.63
CA PRO A 227 0.47 82.24 -64.16
C PRO A 227 -0.36 82.97 -65.22
N THR A 228 -1.47 82.36 -65.62
CA THR A 228 -2.36 82.89 -66.67
C THR A 228 -3.72 83.15 -66.07
N LYS A 229 -4.26 84.36 -66.30
CA LYS A 229 -5.61 84.71 -65.84
C LYS A 229 -6.64 84.02 -66.74
N CYS A 230 -7.55 83.27 -66.15
CA CYS A 230 -8.66 82.63 -66.85
C CYS A 230 -9.97 82.85 -66.11
N GLU A 231 -10.99 83.21 -66.88
CA GLU A 231 -12.33 83.46 -66.38
C GLU A 231 -13.20 82.24 -66.65
N ILE A 232 -13.85 81.74 -65.60
CA ILE A 232 -14.74 80.58 -65.66
C ILE A 232 -16.13 80.99 -65.19
N THR A 233 -17.16 80.42 -65.82
CA THR A 233 -18.54 80.58 -65.41
C THR A 233 -18.98 79.35 -64.64
N LEU A 234 -19.44 79.54 -63.41
CA LEU A 234 -19.99 78.51 -62.54
C LEU A 234 -21.51 78.54 -62.56
N LYS A 235 -22.15 77.38 -62.40
CA LYS A 235 -23.58 77.32 -62.10
C LYS A 235 -23.79 77.75 -60.64
N ALA A 236 -24.85 78.51 -60.38
CA ALA A 236 -25.22 78.87 -59.01
C ALA A 236 -25.51 77.62 -58.18
N PRO A 237 -25.15 77.60 -56.87
CA PRO A 237 -25.52 76.49 -56.00
C PRO A 237 -27.05 76.39 -55.93
N GLN A 238 -27.60 75.18 -56.08
CA GLN A 238 -29.02 74.97 -55.80
C GLN A 238 -29.22 75.00 -54.28
N PRO A 239 -30.20 75.74 -53.75
CA PRO A 239 -30.48 75.75 -52.32
C PRO A 239 -30.92 74.35 -51.88
N GLU A 240 -30.22 73.77 -50.92
CA GLU A 240 -30.58 72.49 -50.31
C GLU A 240 -31.97 72.62 -49.68
N ALA A 241 -32.94 71.81 -50.16
CA ALA A 241 -34.23 71.67 -49.51
C ALA A 241 -34.00 70.99 -48.16
N ARG A 242 -34.29 71.72 -47.07
CA ARG A 242 -34.22 71.25 -45.69
C ARG A 242 -35.20 70.11 -45.43
#